data_AF-A0AAX3FA39-F1
#
_entry.id   AF-A0AAX3FA39-F1
#
_cell.length_a   1.000
_cell.length_b   1.000
_cell.length_c   1.000
_cell.angle_alpha   90.00
_cell.angle_beta   90.00
_cell.angle_gamma   90.00
#
_symmetry.space_group_name_H-M   'P 1'
#
loop_
_entity.id
_entity.type
_entity.pdbx_description
1 polymer ?
#
loop_
_entity_poly.entity_id
_entity_poly.type
_entity_poly.pdbx_seq_one_letter_code
_entity_poly.pdbx_strand_id
1 'polypeptide(L)'
;MGCVDQASDAAKKDMNIVYQKIYKIIKARGIPDITSKFETAQKNWIASRENWWDVQGLIIGSPMYSVCRMDMNISRVNELNDLLEQIQN
;
A
#
# COMPACT_ATOMS: atom_id res chain seq x y z
N MET A 1 -17.77 -11.25 -8.44
CA MET A 1 -16.44 -10.63 -8.23
C MET A 1 -15.46 -11.32 -9.16
N GLY A 2 -14.66 -10.54 -9.91
CA GLY A 2 -13.62 -11.11 -10.77
C GLY A 2 -12.37 -11.46 -9.96
N CYS A 3 -11.50 -12.31 -10.52
CA CYS A 3 -10.24 -12.72 -9.87
C CYS A 3 -9.34 -11.52 -9.52
N VAL A 4 -9.36 -10.47 -10.36
CA VAL A 4 -8.57 -9.24 -10.16
C VAL A 4 -9.02 -8.47 -8.92
N ASP A 5 -10.33 -8.37 -8.69
CA ASP A 5 -10.86 -7.69 -7.50
C ASP A 5 -10.49 -8.46 -6.23
N GLN A 6 -10.60 -9.80 -6.27
CA GLN A 6 -10.23 -10.67 -5.15
C GLN A 6 -8.74 -10.56 -4.80
N ALA A 7 -7.86 -10.54 -5.81
CA ALA A 7 -6.43 -10.35 -5.61
C ALA A 7 -6.11 -8.96 -5.05
N SER A 8 -6.80 -7.92 -5.53
CA SER A 8 -6.65 -6.55 -5.01
C SER A 8 -7.07 -6.44 -3.54
N ASP A 9 -8.19 -7.08 -3.17
CA ASP A 9 -8.70 -7.11 -1.79
C ASP A 9 -7.77 -7.89 -0.86
N ALA A 10 -7.23 -9.02 -1.32
CA ALA A 10 -6.22 -9.79 -0.60
C ALA A 10 -4.96 -8.93 -0.34
N ALA A 11 -4.42 -8.29 -1.38
CA ALA A 11 -3.26 -7.42 -1.25
C ALA A 11 -3.53 -6.22 -0.31
N LYS A 12 -4.73 -5.63 -0.34
CA LYS A 12 -5.13 -4.57 0.59
C LYS A 12 -5.16 -5.05 2.04
N LYS A 13 -5.65 -6.26 2.28
CA LYS A 13 -5.65 -6.89 3.62
C LYS A 13 -4.22 -7.08 4.12
N ASP A 14 -3.35 -7.65 3.28
CA ASP A 14 -1.96 -7.90 3.63
C ASP A 14 -1.20 -6.60 3.89
N MET A 15 -1.43 -5.56 3.08
CA MET A 15 -0.86 -4.23 3.26
C MET A 15 -1.20 -3.65 4.64
N ASN A 16 -2.45 -3.77 5.07
CA ASN A 16 -2.86 -3.31 6.40
C ASN A 16 -2.17 -4.09 7.51
N ILE A 17 -2.02 -5.41 7.36
CA ILE A 17 -1.32 -6.25 8.35
C ILE A 17 0.14 -5.82 8.47
N VAL A 18 0.85 -5.68 7.36
CA VAL A 18 2.29 -5.30 7.35
C VAL A 18 2.47 -3.87 7.86
N TYR A 19 1.63 -2.93 7.43
CA TYR A 19 1.61 -1.56 7.94
C TYR A 19 1.50 -1.52 9.47
N GLN A 20 0.57 -2.30 10.06
CA GLN A 20 0.38 -2.35 11.51
C GLN A 20 1.59 -2.94 12.23
N LYS A 21 2.29 -3.93 11.64
CA LYS A 21 3.54 -4.47 12.20
C LYS A 21 4.63 -3.41 12.24
N ILE A 22 4.87 -2.72 11.11
CA ILE A 22 5.86 -1.63 11.01
C ILE A 22 5.52 -0.53 12.00
N TYR A 23 4.27 -0.09 12.03
CA TYR A 23 3.81 0.98 12.92
C TYR A 23 4.13 0.69 14.39
N LYS A 24 3.86 -0.54 14.85
CA LYS A 24 4.19 -0.95 16.23
C LYS A 24 5.69 -0.90 16.50
N ILE A 25 6.52 -1.37 15.58
CA ILE A 25 7.99 -1.36 15.73
C ILE A 25 8.50 0.08 15.81
N ILE A 26 8.15 0.94 14.85
CA ILE A 26 8.66 2.31 14.81
C ILE A 26 8.13 3.14 15.99
N LYS A 27 6.91 2.87 16.47
CA LYS A 27 6.36 3.52 17.67
C LYS A 27 7.12 3.10 18.92
N ALA A 28 7.48 1.83 19.05
CA ALA A 28 8.25 1.32 20.18
C ALA A 28 9.68 1.90 20.23
N ARG A 29 10.26 2.24 19.07
CA ARG A 29 11.59 2.89 18.99
C ARG A 29 11.61 4.33 19.54
N GLY A 30 10.46 4.98 19.68
CA GLY A 30 10.36 6.31 20.30
C GLY A 30 11.05 7.45 19.54
N ILE A 31 11.37 7.27 18.25
CA ILE A 31 11.99 8.31 17.43
C ILE A 31 10.97 9.42 17.18
N PRO A 32 11.27 10.70 17.48
CA PRO A 32 10.35 11.81 17.24
C PRO A 32 9.87 11.85 15.78
N ASP A 33 8.58 12.11 15.60
CA ASP A 33 7.89 12.26 14.30
C ASP A 33 7.95 11.07 13.33
N ILE A 34 8.60 9.95 13.66
CA ILE A 34 8.72 8.84 12.69
C ILE A 34 7.38 8.19 12.39
N THR A 35 6.53 8.03 13.42
CA THR A 35 5.20 7.42 13.30
C THR A 35 4.27 8.30 12.47
N SER A 36 4.28 9.62 12.71
CA SER A 36 3.48 10.59 11.96
C SER A 36 3.94 10.70 10.51
N LYS A 37 5.26 10.69 10.25
CA LYS A 37 5.82 10.64 8.89
C LYS A 37 5.44 9.36 8.16
N PHE A 38 5.51 8.20 8.83
CA PHE A 38 5.11 6.92 8.23
C PHE A 38 3.61 6.85 7.91
N GLU A 39 2.76 7.31 8.83
CA GLU A 39 1.32 7.49 8.59
C GLU A 39 1.04 8.41 7.40
N THR A 40 1.73 9.55 7.34
CA THR A 40 1.57 10.54 6.27
C THR A 40 2.01 9.98 4.92
N ALA A 41 3.15 9.29 4.87
CA ALA A 41 3.64 8.62 3.66
C ALA A 41 2.63 7.60 3.14
N GLN A 42 2.04 6.78 4.02
CA GLN A 42 1.03 5.79 3.61
C GLN A 42 -0.26 6.45 3.09
N LYS A 43 -0.75 7.53 3.73
CA LYS A 43 -1.92 8.27 3.26
C LYS A 43 -1.67 8.92 1.89
N ASN A 44 -0.52 9.55 1.72
CA ASN A 44 -0.13 10.17 0.46
C ASN A 44 0.03 9.15 -0.66
N TRP A 45 0.56 7.96 -0.35
CA TRP A 45 0.62 6.85 -1.30
C TRP A 45 -0.78 6.41 -1.75
N ILE A 46 -1.74 6.27 -0.82
CA ILE A 46 -3.13 5.93 -1.17
C ILE A 46 -3.71 7.00 -2.11
N ALA A 47 -3.56 8.29 -1.78
CA ALA A 47 -4.06 9.37 -2.63
C ALA A 47 -3.39 9.38 -4.02
N SER A 48 -2.08 9.13 -4.08
CA SER A 48 -1.35 9.02 -5.34
C SER A 48 -1.85 7.84 -6.19
N ARG A 49 -2.03 6.66 -5.59
CA ARG A 49 -2.65 5.50 -6.24
C ARG A 49 -4.03 5.83 -6.78
N GLU A 50 -4.88 6.46 -5.95
CA GLU A 50 -6.24 6.84 -6.35
C GLU A 50 -6.28 7.98 -7.39
N ASN A 51 -5.21 8.73 -7.61
CA ASN A 51 -5.18 9.65 -8.74
C ASN A 51 -4.64 8.96 -10.00
N TRP A 52 -3.66 8.08 -9.84
CA TRP A 52 -2.99 7.41 -10.95
C TRP A 52 -3.89 6.40 -11.68
N TRP A 53 -4.64 5.61 -10.93
CA TRP A 53 -5.61 4.68 -11.52
C TRP A 53 -6.77 5.40 -12.25
N ASP A 54 -7.17 6.61 -11.82
CA ASP A 54 -8.23 7.40 -12.46
C ASP A 54 -7.72 7.91 -13.81
N VAL A 55 -6.50 8.43 -13.84
CA VAL A 55 -5.84 8.84 -15.10
C VAL A 55 -5.75 7.66 -16.07
N GLN A 56 -5.25 6.51 -15.61
CA GLN A 56 -5.13 5.34 -16.49
C GLN A 56 -6.49 4.79 -16.93
N GLY A 57 -7.46 4.73 -16.02
CA GLY A 57 -8.81 4.28 -16.32
C GLY A 57 -9.52 5.17 -17.33
N LEU A 58 -9.36 6.49 -17.22
CA LEU A 58 -9.92 7.47 -18.16
C LEU A 58 -9.27 7.39 -19.55
N ILE A 59 -7.96 7.14 -19.62
CA ILE A 59 -7.22 7.11 -20.90
C ILE A 59 -7.35 5.75 -21.61
N ILE A 60 -7.28 4.64 -20.86
CA ILE A 60 -7.17 3.28 -21.42
C ILE A 60 -8.52 2.55 -21.38
N GLY A 61 -9.36 2.80 -20.38
CA GLY A 61 -10.62 2.10 -20.17
C GLY A 61 -10.46 0.73 -19.49
N SER A 62 -11.53 -0.05 -19.45
CA SER A 62 -11.52 -1.38 -18.82
C SER A 62 -10.67 -2.38 -19.61
N PRO A 63 -9.96 -3.32 -18.94
CA PRO A 63 -10.02 -3.65 -17.51
C PRO A 63 -9.01 -2.86 -16.64
N MET A 64 -8.41 -1.78 -17.14
CA MET A 64 -7.31 -1.08 -16.48
C MET A 64 -7.66 -0.59 -15.06
N TYR A 65 -8.91 -0.16 -14.84
CA TYR A 65 -9.41 0.23 -13.51
C TYR A 65 -9.14 -0.82 -12.43
N SER A 66 -9.31 -2.10 -12.74
CA SER A 66 -9.14 -3.19 -11.79
C SER A 66 -7.68 -3.65 -11.72
N VAL A 67 -7.03 -3.79 -12.89
CA VAL A 67 -5.66 -4.32 -12.99
C VAL A 67 -4.65 -3.39 -12.34
N CYS A 68 -4.67 -2.09 -12.66
CA CYS A 68 -3.76 -1.12 -12.09
C CYS A 68 -3.85 -1.08 -10.55
N ARG A 69 -5.07 -1.14 -10.00
CA ARG A 69 -5.28 -1.14 -8.55
C ARG A 69 -4.68 -2.38 -7.90
N MET A 70 -4.88 -3.56 -8.49
CA MET A 70 -4.30 -4.81 -8.01
C MET A 70 -2.77 -4.74 -7.98
N ASP A 71 -2.15 -4.37 -9.10
CA ASP A 71 -0.69 -4.34 -9.24
C ASP A 71 -0.04 -3.36 -8.25
N MET A 72 -0.60 -2.16 -8.12
CA MET A 72 -0.08 -1.17 -7.16
C MET A 72 -0.24 -1.64 -5.71
N ASN A 73 -1.33 -2.33 -5.36
CA ASN A 73 -1.50 -2.88 -4.02
C ASN A 73 -0.45 -3.96 -3.73
N ILE A 74 -0.20 -4.87 -4.67
CA ILE A 74 0.80 -5.93 -4.53
C ILE A 74 2.20 -5.33 -4.40
N SER A 75 2.56 -4.38 -5.27
CA SER A 75 3.86 -3.68 -5.22
C SER A 75 4.08 -3.02 -3.86
N ARG A 76 3.06 -2.35 -3.31
CA ARG A 76 3.18 -1.69 -2.01
C ARG A 76 3.30 -2.67 -0.85
N VAL A 77 2.66 -3.84 -0.93
CA VAL A 77 2.87 -4.91 0.07
C VAL A 77 4.34 -5.33 0.07
N ASN A 78 4.95 -5.52 -1.10
CA ASN A 78 6.36 -5.89 -1.21
C ASN A 78 7.28 -4.82 -0.59
N GLU A 79 7.10 -3.55 -0.95
CA GLU A 79 7.86 -2.43 -0.36
C GLU A 79 7.76 -2.38 1.18
N LEU A 80 6.57 -2.61 1.72
CA LEU A 80 6.36 -2.63 3.17
C LEU A 80 7.01 -3.86 3.81
N ASN A 81 6.97 -5.03 3.16
CA ASN A 81 7.65 -6.22 3.67
C ASN A 81 9.17 -6.04 3.68
N ASP A 82 9.74 -5.46 2.63
CA ASP A 82 11.18 -5.17 2.55
C ASP A 82 11.60 -4.21 3.67
N LEU A 83 10.79 -3.18 3.93
CA LEU A 83 11.02 -2.27 5.07
C LEU A 83 10.90 -3.02 6.40
N LEU A 84 9.86 -3.86 6.55
CA LEU A 84 9.63 -4.63 7.76
C LEU A 84 10.83 -5.54 8.08
N GLU A 85 11.36 -6.26 7.07
CA GLU A 85 12.53 -7.11 7.20
C GLU A 85 13.76 -6.30 7.68
N GLN A 86 14.00 -5.14 7.06
CA GLN A 86 15.12 -4.26 7.41
C GLN A 86 15.04 -3.69 8.84
N ILE A 87 13.85 -3.49 9.39
CA ILE A 87 13.67 -2.92 10.74
C ILE A 87 13.44 -3.98 11.82
N GLN A 88 13.30 -5.25 11.46
CA GLN A 88 13.21 -6.35 12.41
C GLN A 88 14.58 -6.94 12.76
N ASN A 89 15.55 -6.79 11.85
CA ASN A 89 16.96 -7.07 12.08
C ASN A 89 17.63 -5.95 12.90
#